data_AF-A0A9N9MPG7-F1
#
_entry.id   AF-A0A9N9MPG7-F1
#
_cell.length_a   1.000
_cell.length_b   1.000
_cell.length_c   1.000
_cell.angle_alpha   90.00
_cell.angle_beta   90.00
_cell.angle_gamma   90.00
#
_symmetry.space_group_name_H-M   'P 1'
#
loop_
_entity.id
_entity.type
_entity.pdbx_description
1 polymer ?
#
loop_
_entity_poly.entity_id
_entity_poly.type
_entity_poly.pdbx_seq_one_letter_code
_entity_poly.pdbx_strand_id
1 'polypeptide(L)'
;MKSAKHKSNMQAVKGTSDIKKFFSSSSDDANLRNSAAIAECALVFHTVNHSHSYLSFDCTGKLLSQLFAGSKIAQRYSCGRTKATQIAKQVLAPETRMRNMRDLENNHPFSLATDASNKDSLKSGDIANCLISHLEAAELTLTNVTAFCADMPP
;
A
#
# COMPACT_ATOMS: atom_id res chain seq x y z
N MET A 1 -14.83 -32.39 -40.90
CA MET A 1 -14.16 -33.15 -39.82
C MET A 1 -13.60 -32.17 -38.79
N LYS A 2 -14.00 -32.25 -37.52
CA LYS A 2 -13.39 -31.44 -36.43
C LYS A 2 -12.09 -32.13 -36.01
N SER A 3 -10.95 -31.62 -36.46
CA SER A 3 -9.63 -32.11 -36.05
C SER A 3 -9.50 -32.08 -34.52
N ALA A 4 -8.76 -33.03 -33.94
CA ALA A 4 -8.47 -33.05 -32.50
C ALA A 4 -7.86 -31.71 -32.02
N LYS A 5 -7.03 -31.05 -32.85
CA LYS A 5 -6.51 -29.69 -32.58
C LYS A 5 -7.62 -28.65 -32.49
N HIS A 6 -8.60 -28.68 -33.39
CA HIS A 6 -9.74 -27.75 -33.36
C HIS A 6 -10.58 -27.92 -32.09
N LYS A 7 -10.80 -29.15 -31.62
CA LYS A 7 -11.53 -29.41 -30.37
C LYS A 7 -10.76 -28.90 -29.13
N SER A 8 -9.44 -29.07 -29.10
CA SER A 8 -8.58 -28.57 -28.03
C SER A 8 -8.54 -27.03 -27.98
N ASN A 9 -8.37 -26.36 -29.13
CA ASN A 9 -8.41 -24.90 -29.18
C ASN A 9 -9.77 -24.33 -28.75
N MET A 10 -10.88 -24.94 -29.16
CA MET A 10 -12.23 -24.51 -28.73
C MET A 10 -12.44 -24.68 -27.23
N GLN A 11 -11.82 -25.67 -26.59
CA GLN A 11 -11.84 -25.84 -25.13
C GLN A 11 -10.96 -24.80 -24.42
N ALA A 12 -9.77 -24.52 -24.95
CA ALA A 12 -8.90 -23.46 -24.43
C ALA A 12 -9.56 -22.07 -24.48
N VAL A 13 -10.28 -21.78 -25.57
CA VAL A 13 -11.05 -20.53 -25.71
C VAL A 13 -12.18 -20.44 -24.68
N LYS A 14 -12.85 -21.54 -24.33
CA LYS A 14 -13.88 -21.56 -23.28
C LYS A 14 -13.34 -21.26 -21.88
N GLY A 15 -12.08 -21.61 -21.61
CA GLY A 15 -11.41 -21.29 -20.34
C GLY A 15 -10.86 -19.86 -20.27
N THR A 16 -10.83 -19.14 -21.40
CA THR A 16 -10.26 -17.80 -21.49
C THR A 16 -11.36 -16.76 -21.30
N SER A 17 -11.15 -15.83 -20.37
CA SER A 17 -12.04 -14.70 -20.17
C SER A 17 -11.95 -13.71 -21.34
N ASP A 18 -13.09 -13.15 -21.76
CA ASP A 18 -13.14 -12.07 -22.75
C ASP A 18 -12.21 -10.91 -22.34
N ILE A 19 -11.40 -10.42 -23.28
CA ILE A 19 -10.43 -9.35 -23.06
C ILE A 19 -11.11 -8.05 -22.60
N LYS A 20 -12.38 -7.85 -22.99
CA LYS A 20 -13.18 -6.69 -22.57
C LYS A 20 -13.36 -6.60 -21.06
N LYS A 21 -13.28 -7.71 -20.33
CA LYS A 21 -13.39 -7.72 -18.85
C LYS A 21 -12.20 -7.04 -18.16
N PHE A 22 -11.06 -6.90 -18.83
CA PHE A 22 -9.89 -6.23 -18.27
C PHE A 22 -9.94 -4.70 -18.43
N PHE A 23 -10.81 -4.21 -19.32
CA PHE A 23 -11.05 -2.79 -19.50
C PHE A 23 -12.26 -2.38 -18.66
N SER A 24 -12.06 -1.51 -17.67
CA SER A 24 -13.14 -0.96 -16.86
C SER A 24 -14.12 -0.16 -17.72
N SER A 25 -15.40 -0.49 -17.64
CA SER A 25 -16.43 0.00 -18.56
C SER A 25 -17.30 1.14 -18.03
N SER A 26 -17.10 1.60 -16.78
CA SER A 26 -17.90 2.69 -16.18
C SER A 26 -17.09 3.59 -15.23
N SER A 27 -17.53 4.85 -15.11
CA SER A 27 -16.97 5.84 -14.18
C SER A 27 -17.08 5.42 -12.72
N ASP A 28 -18.17 4.74 -12.35
CA ASP A 28 -18.41 4.32 -10.97
C ASP A 28 -17.45 3.21 -10.51
N ASP A 29 -17.05 2.30 -11.40
CA ASP A 29 -16.05 1.27 -11.08
C ASP A 29 -14.66 1.90 -10.91
N ALA A 30 -14.32 2.91 -11.72
CA ALA A 30 -13.08 3.67 -11.57
C ALA A 30 -13.01 4.39 -10.22
N ASN A 31 -14.07 5.09 -9.82
CA ASN A 31 -14.15 5.77 -8.52
C ASN A 31 -14.00 4.80 -7.33
N LEU A 32 -14.66 3.63 -7.42
CA LEU A 32 -14.54 2.59 -6.39
C LEU A 32 -13.13 2.01 -6.31
N ARG A 33 -12.46 1.81 -7.45
CA ARG A 33 -11.06 1.34 -7.51
C ARG A 33 -10.10 2.36 -6.92
N ASN A 34 -10.29 3.64 -7.22
CA ASN A 34 -9.50 4.72 -6.62
C ASN A 34 -9.71 4.76 -5.10
N SER A 35 -10.96 4.66 -4.65
CA SER A 35 -11.28 4.61 -3.21
C SER A 35 -10.65 3.41 -2.50
N ALA A 36 -10.63 2.24 -3.15
CA ALA A 36 -9.93 1.06 -2.65
C ALA A 36 -8.41 1.27 -2.62
N ALA A 37 -7.82 1.88 -3.64
CA ALA A 37 -6.39 2.20 -3.67
C ALA A 37 -5.98 3.17 -2.55
N ILE A 38 -6.81 4.18 -2.26
CA ILE A 38 -6.61 5.09 -1.13
C ILE A 38 -6.65 4.33 0.20
N ALA A 39 -7.63 3.45 0.40
CA ALA A 39 -7.73 2.63 1.60
C ALA A 39 -6.51 1.69 1.77
N GLU A 40 -6.01 1.13 0.68
CA GLU A 40 -4.79 0.34 0.68
C GLU A 40 -3.56 1.18 1.07
N CYS A 41 -3.42 2.38 0.51
CA CYS A 41 -2.33 3.30 0.88
C CYS A 41 -2.37 3.69 2.35
N ALA A 42 -3.57 4.00 2.88
CA ALA A 42 -3.75 4.35 4.29
C ALA A 42 -3.35 3.20 5.24
N LEU A 43 -3.73 1.96 4.92
CA LEU A 43 -3.34 0.78 5.72
C LEU A 43 -1.83 0.51 5.64
N VAL A 44 -1.22 0.70 4.48
CA VAL A 44 0.24 0.57 4.32
C VAL A 44 0.96 1.66 5.13
N PHE A 45 0.48 2.89 5.09
CA PHE A 45 1.02 3.98 5.89
C PHE A 45 0.95 3.69 7.38
N HIS A 46 -0.22 3.26 7.87
CA HIS A 46 -0.39 2.84 9.26
C HIS A 46 0.60 1.73 9.65
N THR A 47 0.79 0.74 8.76
CA THR A 47 1.72 -0.36 8.99
C THR A 47 3.16 0.12 9.13
N VAL A 48 3.60 1.03 8.26
CA VAL A 48 4.96 1.62 8.32
C VAL A 48 5.12 2.43 9.60
N ASN A 49 4.15 3.28 9.91
CA ASN A 49 4.21 4.19 11.06
C ASN A 49 4.31 3.45 12.40
N HIS A 50 3.61 2.31 12.54
CA HIS A 50 3.64 1.49 13.74
C HIS A 50 4.60 0.29 13.64
N SER A 51 5.47 0.25 12.63
CA SER A 51 6.42 -0.85 12.40
C SER A 51 5.77 -2.23 12.44
N HIS A 52 4.54 -2.34 11.94
CA HIS A 52 3.83 -3.59 11.87
C HIS A 52 4.40 -4.50 10.77
N SER A 53 4.33 -5.81 11.00
CA SER A 53 4.79 -6.78 10.02
C SER A 53 3.90 -6.77 8.78
N TYR A 54 4.51 -6.66 7.60
CA TYR A 54 3.83 -6.87 6.32
C TYR A 54 3.21 -8.27 6.20
N LEU A 55 3.62 -9.24 7.02
CA LEU A 55 3.03 -10.57 7.03
C LEU A 55 1.53 -10.55 7.33
N SER A 56 1.06 -9.55 8.09
CA SER A 56 -0.36 -9.33 8.42
C SER A 56 -1.24 -9.13 7.18
N PHE A 57 -0.71 -8.57 6.09
CA PHE A 57 -1.47 -8.29 4.86
C PHE A 57 -2.04 -9.54 4.18
N ASP A 58 -1.51 -10.74 4.48
CA ASP A 58 -2.04 -11.99 3.94
C ASP A 58 -3.45 -12.31 4.45
N CYS A 59 -3.76 -11.91 5.69
CA CYS A 59 -5.09 -12.09 6.28
C CYS A 59 -5.93 -10.81 6.26
N THR A 60 -5.30 -9.62 6.19
CA THR A 60 -6.00 -8.33 6.25
C THR A 60 -7.15 -8.22 5.24
N GLY A 61 -6.96 -8.61 3.97
CA GLY A 61 -8.05 -8.48 2.98
C GLY A 61 -9.26 -9.37 3.29
N LYS A 62 -9.03 -10.59 3.78
CA LYS A 62 -10.11 -11.49 4.21
C LYS A 62 -10.79 -10.95 5.46
N LEU A 63 -10.01 -10.43 6.40
CA LEU A 63 -10.52 -9.84 7.63
C LEU A 63 -11.38 -8.60 7.35
N LEU A 64 -10.94 -7.69 6.48
CA LEU A 64 -11.68 -6.47 6.12
C LEU A 64 -13.02 -6.79 5.44
N SER A 65 -13.04 -7.77 4.55
CA SER A 65 -14.29 -8.18 3.89
C SER A 65 -15.29 -8.83 4.85
N GLN A 66 -14.82 -9.49 5.92
CA GLN A 66 -15.68 -10.03 6.98
C GLN A 66 -16.16 -8.95 7.95
N LEU A 67 -15.26 -8.07 8.41
CA LEU A 67 -15.58 -6.99 9.35
C LEU A 67 -16.53 -5.96 8.72
N PHE A 68 -16.31 -5.65 7.44
CA PHE A 68 -17.06 -4.62 6.72
C PHE A 68 -17.82 -5.24 5.54
N ALA A 69 -18.65 -6.25 5.80
CA ALA A 69 -19.39 -6.98 4.78
C ALA A 69 -20.24 -6.08 3.86
N GLY A 70 -20.76 -4.95 4.36
CA GLY A 70 -21.54 -3.99 3.57
C GLY A 70 -20.70 -2.98 2.76
N SER A 71 -19.39 -2.91 2.99
CA SER A 71 -18.53 -1.93 2.32
C SER A 71 -18.01 -2.48 0.99
N LYS A 72 -18.39 -1.82 -0.11
CA LYS A 72 -17.84 -2.12 -1.44
C LYS A 72 -16.33 -1.92 -1.50
N ILE A 73 -15.78 -0.98 -0.72
CA ILE A 73 -14.33 -0.71 -0.65
C ILE A 73 -13.61 -1.89 0.00
N ALA A 74 -14.13 -2.39 1.13
CA ALA A 74 -13.54 -3.53 1.83
C ALA A 74 -13.61 -4.82 1.01
N GLN A 75 -14.69 -5.02 0.25
CA GLN A 75 -14.80 -6.15 -0.68
C GLN A 75 -13.83 -6.06 -1.88
N ARG A 76 -13.49 -4.83 -2.30
CA ARG A 76 -12.54 -4.58 -3.39
C ARG A 76 -11.09 -4.47 -2.91
N TYR A 77 -10.84 -4.50 -1.61
CA TYR A 77 -9.51 -4.47 -1.04
C TYR A 77 -8.72 -5.70 -1.50
N SER A 78 -7.55 -5.47 -2.11
CA SER A 78 -6.75 -6.51 -2.76
C SER A 78 -5.27 -6.47 -2.37
N CYS A 79 -4.91 -5.61 -1.42
CA CYS A 79 -3.52 -5.40 -1.05
C CYS A 79 -2.99 -6.57 -0.20
N GLY A 80 -2.14 -7.38 -0.83
CA GLY A 80 -1.27 -8.34 -0.15
C GLY A 80 0.15 -7.78 0.03
N ARG A 81 1.06 -8.60 0.56
CA ARG A 81 2.47 -8.24 0.87
C ARG A 81 3.18 -7.51 -0.25
N THR A 82 3.20 -8.09 -1.45
CA THR A 82 3.93 -7.53 -2.60
C THR A 82 3.43 -6.14 -2.95
N LYS A 83 2.11 -5.95 -2.98
CA LYS A 83 1.49 -4.66 -3.28
C LYS A 83 1.80 -3.65 -2.17
N ALA A 84 1.65 -4.04 -0.91
CA ALA A 84 1.97 -3.20 0.25
C ALA A 84 3.43 -2.74 0.25
N THR A 85 4.37 -3.65 -0.03
CA THR A 85 5.80 -3.32 -0.14
C THR A 85 6.07 -2.34 -1.29
N GLN A 86 5.42 -2.51 -2.44
CA GLN A 86 5.60 -1.58 -3.55
C GLN A 86 4.99 -0.21 -3.25
N ILE A 87 3.83 -0.14 -2.60
CA ILE A 87 3.24 1.13 -2.15
C ILE A 87 4.20 1.84 -1.18
N ALA A 88 4.74 1.12 -0.19
CA ALA A 88 5.69 1.72 0.75
C ALA A 88 6.95 2.25 0.05
N LYS A 89 7.53 1.49 -0.89
CA LYS A 89 8.79 1.84 -1.56
C LYS A 89 8.64 2.91 -2.66
N GLN A 90 7.59 2.82 -3.46
CA GLN A 90 7.42 3.63 -4.67
C GLN A 90 6.51 4.84 -4.46
N VAL A 91 5.66 4.82 -3.43
CA VAL A 91 4.72 5.91 -3.15
C VAL A 91 5.11 6.62 -1.86
N LEU A 92 5.13 5.91 -0.73
CA LEU A 92 5.35 6.56 0.56
C LEU A 92 6.80 7.07 0.73
N ALA A 93 7.79 6.25 0.40
CA ALA A 93 9.20 6.63 0.57
C ALA A 93 9.61 7.91 -0.20
N PRO A 94 9.29 8.10 -1.51
CA PRO A 94 9.61 9.34 -2.19
C PRO A 94 8.83 10.54 -1.65
N GLU A 95 7.55 10.38 -1.30
CA GLU A 95 6.73 11.45 -0.73
C GLU A 95 7.28 11.93 0.63
N THR A 96 7.58 11.00 1.53
CA THR A 96 8.18 11.32 2.83
C THR A 96 9.55 11.97 2.66
N ARG A 97 10.38 11.48 1.71
CA ARG A 97 11.67 12.12 1.42
C ARG A 97 11.49 13.57 0.96
N MET A 98 10.58 13.82 0.02
CA MET A 98 10.34 15.17 -0.49
C MET A 98 9.83 16.11 0.60
N ARG A 99 8.91 15.65 1.47
CA ARG A 99 8.42 16.45 2.61
C ARG A 99 9.53 16.75 3.60
N ASN A 100 10.29 15.73 4.00
CA ASN A 100 11.42 15.92 4.92
C ASN A 100 12.47 16.89 4.35
N MET A 101 12.78 16.83 3.05
CA MET A 101 13.71 17.79 2.44
C MET A 101 13.20 19.23 2.52
N ARG A 102 11.91 19.46 2.24
CA ARG A 102 11.28 20.79 2.40
C ARG A 102 11.28 21.26 3.85
N ASP A 103 11.05 20.36 4.80
CA ASP A 103 11.06 20.70 6.22
C ASP A 103 12.48 21.05 6.71
N LEU A 104 13.49 20.35 6.20
CA LEU A 104 14.90 20.64 6.49
C LEU A 104 15.38 21.96 5.86
N GLU A 105 14.87 22.35 4.69
CA GLU A 105 15.18 23.65 4.06
C GLU A 105 14.81 24.84 4.96
N ASN A 106 13.81 24.68 5.83
CA ASN A 106 13.40 25.70 6.79
C ASN A 106 14.36 25.84 8.00
N ASN A 107 15.52 25.16 8.00
CA ASN A 107 16.54 25.19 9.06
C ASN A 107 16.00 24.87 10.48
N HIS A 108 15.00 23.99 10.56
CA HIS A 108 14.49 23.57 11.85
C HIS A 108 15.52 22.64 12.55
N PRO A 109 15.92 22.90 13.81
CA PRO A 109 16.72 21.93 14.55
C PRO A 109 15.96 20.61 14.67
N PHE A 110 16.66 19.49 14.43
CA PHE A 110 16.11 18.13 14.55
C PHE A 110 17.11 17.22 15.28
N SER A 111 16.59 16.16 15.90
CA SER A 111 17.40 15.11 16.53
C SER A 111 17.18 13.79 15.82
N LEU A 112 18.23 12.98 15.74
CA LEU A 112 18.21 11.65 15.12
C LEU A 112 18.55 10.61 16.18
N ALA A 113 17.60 9.76 16.54
CA ALA A 113 17.85 8.62 17.40
C ALA A 113 18.10 7.39 16.52
N THR A 114 19.33 6.87 16.53
CA THR A 114 19.68 5.61 15.85
C THR A 114 19.94 4.56 16.91
N ASP A 115 19.11 3.52 16.95
CA ASP A 115 19.34 2.34 17.77
C ASP A 115 20.14 1.32 16.96
N ALA A 116 21.35 0.99 17.41
CA ALA A 116 22.22 -0.02 16.81
C ALA A 116 22.24 -1.25 17.73
N SER A 117 21.52 -2.30 17.35
CA SER A 117 21.46 -3.54 18.12
C SER A 117 22.66 -4.42 17.80
N ASN A 118 23.60 -4.56 18.74
CA ASN A 118 24.76 -5.44 18.60
C ASN A 118 24.43 -6.90 18.99
N LYS A 119 23.44 -7.54 18.34
CA LYS A 119 23.21 -8.98 18.52
C LYS A 119 23.92 -9.80 17.45
N ASP A 120 24.93 -10.54 17.92
CA ASP A 120 25.57 -11.71 17.31
C ASP A 120 26.09 -11.58 15.86
N SER A 121 27.34 -11.10 15.73
CA SER A 121 28.35 -11.39 14.67
C SER A 121 27.98 -11.40 13.17
N LEU A 122 26.76 -11.05 12.78
CA LEU A 122 26.42 -10.77 11.40
C LEU A 122 26.62 -9.28 11.18
N LYS A 123 27.74 -8.93 10.53
CA LYS A 123 27.93 -7.64 9.86
C LYS A 123 26.98 -7.56 8.66
N SER A 124 25.67 -7.57 8.88
CA SER A 124 24.72 -7.00 7.93
C SER A 124 24.68 -5.52 8.22
N GLY A 125 25.00 -4.70 7.22
CA GLY A 125 24.82 -3.25 7.32
C GLY A 125 23.36 -2.98 7.60
N ASP A 126 23.05 -2.76 8.87
CA ASP A 126 21.74 -2.34 9.35
C ASP A 126 21.49 -0.96 8.74
N ILE A 127 20.76 -0.95 7.63
CA ILE A 127 20.06 0.23 7.17
C ILE A 127 19.06 0.51 8.29
N ALA A 128 19.51 1.33 9.23
CA ALA A 128 18.80 1.73 10.42
C ALA A 128 17.36 2.07 10.04
N ASN A 129 16.43 1.41 10.71
CA ASN A 129 15.09 1.97 10.90
C ASN A 129 15.29 3.26 11.68
N CYS A 130 15.55 4.34 10.94
CA CYS A 130 15.66 5.67 11.46
C CYS A 130 14.25 6.09 11.86
N LEU A 131 13.91 5.85 13.14
CA LEU A 131 12.81 6.54 13.78
C LEU A 131 13.21 8.01 13.82
N ILE A 132 12.75 8.77 12.83
CA ILE A 132 12.64 10.22 12.95
C ILE A 132 11.56 10.44 14.00
N SER A 133 11.96 10.46 15.26
CA SER A 133 11.17 10.98 16.36
C SER A 133 11.12 12.49 16.17
N HIS A 134 10.19 12.99 15.37
CA HIS A 134 9.82 14.39 15.49
C HIS A 134 9.16 14.55 16.87
N LEU A 135 9.92 15.17 17.76
CA LEU A 135 9.47 15.83 18.98
C LEU A 135 8.11 16.49 18.74
N GLU A 136 7.09 15.90 19.37
CA GLU A 136 5.90 16.53 19.94
C GLU A 136 5.68 18.01 19.57
N ALA A 137 5.14 18.26 18.37
CA ALA A 137 4.56 19.56 18.00
C ALA A 137 3.48 19.48 16.91
N ALA A 138 2.92 18.29 16.63
CA ALA A 138 1.71 18.18 15.83
C ALA A 138 0.89 17.00 16.35
N GLU A 139 -0.27 17.30 16.96
CA GLU A 139 -1.34 16.34 17.18
C GLU A 139 -1.67 15.64 15.87
N LEU A 140 -1.06 14.48 15.66
CA LEU A 140 -1.17 13.66 14.47
C LEU A 140 -2.29 12.63 14.67
N THR A 141 -3.45 13.10 15.10
CA THR A 141 -4.67 12.31 15.33
C THR A 141 -5.57 12.46 14.12
N LEU A 142 -5.63 11.43 13.26
CA LEU A 142 -6.58 11.26 12.14
C LEU A 142 -6.56 12.32 10.99
N THR A 143 -6.24 13.58 11.25
CA THR A 143 -6.33 14.70 10.31
C THR A 143 -5.27 14.66 9.21
N ASN A 144 -4.07 14.14 9.52
CA ASN A 144 -3.00 14.05 8.52
C ASN A 144 -3.13 12.84 7.59
N VAL A 145 -3.86 11.79 7.99
CA VAL A 145 -4.23 10.71 7.06
C VAL A 145 -5.27 11.22 6.06
N THR A 146 -6.23 12.04 6.50
CA THR A 146 -7.17 12.70 5.59
C THR A 146 -6.49 13.74 4.71
N ALA A 147 -5.51 14.50 5.20
CA ALA A 147 -4.77 15.46 4.38
C ALA A 147 -3.84 14.77 3.37
N PHE A 148 -3.13 13.70 3.76
CA PHE A 148 -2.31 12.91 2.84
C PHE A 148 -3.15 12.20 1.77
N CYS A 149 -4.31 11.66 2.15
CA CYS A 149 -5.24 11.04 1.19
C CYS A 149 -6.03 12.07 0.36
N ALA A 150 -6.21 13.32 0.83
CA ALA A 150 -6.88 14.39 0.10
C ALA A 150 -5.96 15.11 -0.90
N ASP A 151 -4.65 15.16 -0.64
CA ASP A 151 -3.63 15.70 -1.55
C ASP A 151 -3.20 14.70 -2.64
N MET A 152 -3.71 13.46 -2.61
CA MET A 152 -3.38 12.45 -3.62
C MET A 152 -4.19 12.75 -4.91
N PRO A 153 -3.54 13.02 -6.06
CA PRO A 153 -4.25 13.31 -7.29
C PRO A 153 -5.09 12.10 -7.74
N PRO A 154 -6.22 12.34 -8.44
CA PRO A 154 -7.18 11.31 -8.84
C PRO A 154 -6.62 10.27 -9.81
#